data_AF-A0A4Z0K4G7-F1
#
_entry.id   AF-A0A4Z0K4G7-F1
#
_cell.length_a   1.000
_cell.length_b   1.000
_cell.length_c   1.000
_cell.angle_alpha   90.00
_cell.angle_beta   90.00
_cell.angle_gamma   90.00
#
_symmetry.space_group_name_H-M   'P 1'
#
loop_
_entity.id
_entity.type
_entity.pdbx_description
1 polymer ?
#
loop_
_entity_poly.entity_id
_entity_poly.type
_entity_poly.pdbx_seq_one_letter_code
_entity_poly.pdbx_strand_id
1 'polypeptide(L)'
;MDLSMVASVATTTWIVIEYIVKIIAVGVVPENRRPSSSSAWLLLILFVPIIGIPAFLLLGSPYINQRRARIQAEANELMHEGADDLPDVPPSLVAAPEFVSVAQLGRALTALPMVTGDSHGVFSDYDASIARMAELVDGAEQYVHVEIYIMAWDSTTDVFFRALERASARGVEVRVLFDHIGSRKYPGFHKLGKRLNAAAIEWHLMLPFIPWRGKTRRIDLRNHRKLLVIDGKRAMMGSQNMIDSSYLNRKNSQIGRSWHDIMVELSGPIVAGIEAAFSTDWYSESGQALGIRPYERDGNEPEVGGATSAMQLVPSGPGFTTSPNLKVFTSMMYLAQERLAIVSPYFVPDESLLAAVETAARRGVEVELYVSEQADQYMVDRAQSSYYRSLLEAGVRIFLYPKPAVLHTKCFIVDDIYAVMGSSNMDMRSFGLNYEISLLTTGGDLVGDIIEVVADYQDLSRELTLEEWEKRPWRRRYMESVMRLTSALQ
;
A
#
# COMPACT_ATOMS: atom_id res chain seq x y z
N MET A 1 -32.74 28.83 -43.71
CA MET A 1 -31.68 27.79 -43.71
C MET A 1 -32.40 26.46 -43.60
N ASP A 2 -32.28 25.60 -44.60
CA ASP A 2 -32.99 24.32 -44.63
C ASP A 2 -32.57 23.46 -43.44
N LEU A 3 -33.55 22.95 -42.68
CA LEU A 3 -33.31 22.13 -41.49
C LEU A 3 -32.44 20.90 -41.82
N SER A 4 -32.56 20.39 -43.06
CA SER A 4 -31.75 19.30 -43.59
C SER A 4 -30.27 19.69 -43.72
N MET A 5 -29.99 20.91 -44.18
CA MET A 5 -28.64 21.44 -44.35
C MET A 5 -27.98 21.67 -42.99
N VAL A 6 -28.73 22.19 -42.01
CA VAL A 6 -28.23 22.35 -40.64
C VAL A 6 -27.88 21.01 -40.01
N ALA A 7 -28.76 20.01 -40.16
CA ALA A 7 -28.53 18.66 -39.64
C ALA A 7 -27.31 17.99 -40.29
N SER A 8 -27.12 18.16 -41.60
CA SER A 8 -25.98 17.62 -42.34
C SER A 8 -24.64 18.24 -41.91
N VAL A 9 -24.61 19.58 -41.77
CA VAL A 9 -23.43 20.30 -41.28
C VAL A 9 -23.10 19.89 -39.84
N ALA A 10 -24.11 19.78 -38.97
CA ALA A 10 -23.93 19.34 -37.58
C ALA A 10 -23.39 17.90 -37.50
N THR A 11 -23.93 16.98 -38.31
CA THR A 11 -23.49 15.58 -38.34
C THR A 11 -22.05 15.46 -38.84
N THR A 12 -21.72 16.15 -39.92
CA THR A 12 -20.35 16.16 -40.48
C THR A 12 -19.36 16.75 -39.49
N THR A 13 -19.72 17.86 -38.84
CA THR A 13 -18.90 18.50 -37.81
C THR A 13 -18.67 17.58 -36.62
N TRP A 14 -19.72 16.89 -36.15
CA TRP A 14 -19.61 15.92 -35.08
C TRP A 14 -18.65 14.79 -35.42
N ILE A 15 -18.78 14.19 -36.62
CA ILE A 15 -17.91 13.12 -37.10
C ILE A 15 -16.45 13.60 -37.16
N VAL A 16 -16.20 14.79 -37.73
CA VAL A 16 -14.83 15.35 -37.82
C VAL A 16 -14.23 15.56 -36.42
N ILE A 17 -14.98 16.14 -35.48
CA ILE A 17 -14.53 16.31 -34.09
C ILE A 17 -14.23 14.95 -33.46
N GLU A 18 -15.10 13.96 -33.63
CA GLU A 18 -14.92 12.61 -33.08
C GLU A 18 -13.63 11.95 -33.59
N TYR A 19 -13.35 12.02 -34.89
CA TYR A 19 -12.11 11.47 -35.47
C TYR A 19 -10.86 12.24 -35.04
N ILE A 20 -10.91 13.57 -34.95
CA ILE A 20 -9.80 14.38 -34.43
C ILE A 20 -9.47 13.95 -32.99
N VAL A 21 -10.48 13.79 -32.14
CA VAL A 21 -10.26 13.36 -30.75
C VAL A 21 -9.65 11.95 -30.70
N LYS A 22 -10.11 11.02 -31.54
CA LYS A 22 -9.53 9.67 -31.62
C LYS A 22 -8.06 9.70 -32.06
N ILE A 23 -7.71 10.51 -33.07
CA ILE A 23 -6.33 10.66 -33.54
C ILE A 23 -5.45 11.25 -32.43
N ILE A 24 -5.92 12.29 -31.74
CA ILE A 24 -5.21 12.88 -30.60
C ILE A 24 -5.06 11.84 -29.48
N ALA A 25 -6.11 11.09 -29.17
CA ALA A 25 -6.07 10.07 -28.12
C ALA A 25 -5.01 9.00 -28.38
N VAL A 26 -4.81 8.57 -29.63
CA VAL A 26 -3.75 7.60 -29.98
C VAL A 26 -2.35 8.13 -29.69
N GLY A 27 -2.10 9.44 -29.85
CA GLY A 27 -0.82 10.06 -29.50
C GLY A 27 -0.66 10.35 -28.01
N VAL A 28 -1.73 10.75 -27.32
CA VAL A 28 -1.70 11.28 -25.94
C VAL A 28 -1.94 10.21 -24.88
N VAL A 29 -2.85 9.26 -25.12
CA VAL A 29 -3.21 8.25 -24.12
C VAL A 29 -2.03 7.33 -23.77
N PRO A 30 -1.22 6.84 -24.73
CA PRO A 30 -0.13 5.90 -24.41
C PRO A 30 1.06 6.51 -23.66
N GLU A 31 1.21 7.82 -23.68
CA GLU A 31 2.36 8.50 -23.10
C GLU A 31 2.51 8.19 -21.60
N ASN A 32 3.70 7.71 -21.21
CA ASN A 32 4.06 7.33 -19.83
C ASN A 32 3.09 6.34 -19.17
N ARG A 33 2.49 5.44 -19.95
CA ARG A 33 1.58 4.39 -19.47
C ARG A 33 1.93 3.00 -19.95
N ARG A 34 1.48 2.03 -19.16
CA ARG A 34 1.55 0.61 -19.52
C ARG A 34 0.69 0.34 -20.76
N PRO A 35 1.18 -0.45 -21.74
CA PRO A 35 0.43 -0.75 -22.96
C PRO A 35 -0.98 -1.29 -22.72
N SER A 36 -1.17 -2.11 -21.68
CA SER A 36 -2.47 -2.66 -21.29
C SER A 36 -3.47 -1.58 -20.85
N SER A 37 -3.04 -0.66 -19.98
CA SER A 37 -3.85 0.49 -19.53
C SER A 37 -4.14 1.47 -20.66
N SER A 38 -3.14 1.77 -21.49
CA SER A 38 -3.28 2.61 -22.68
C SER A 38 -4.32 2.02 -23.64
N SER A 39 -4.26 0.71 -23.89
CA SER A 39 -5.22 0.01 -24.76
C SER A 39 -6.63 0.06 -24.20
N ALA A 40 -6.80 -0.15 -22.89
CA ALA A 40 -8.12 -0.08 -22.24
C ALA A 40 -8.76 1.31 -22.39
N TRP A 41 -8.00 2.38 -22.16
CA TRP A 41 -8.46 3.75 -22.33
C TRP A 41 -8.76 4.09 -23.79
N LEU A 42 -7.90 3.66 -24.73
CA LEU A 42 -8.14 3.84 -26.15
C LEU A 42 -9.41 3.14 -26.62
N LEU A 43 -9.66 1.90 -26.19
CA LEU A 43 -10.89 1.18 -26.52
C LEU A 43 -12.12 1.90 -25.95
N LEU A 44 -12.06 2.38 -24.71
CA LEU A 44 -13.17 3.12 -24.11
C LEU A 44 -13.48 4.42 -24.86
N ILE A 45 -12.44 5.19 -25.23
CA ILE A 45 -12.58 6.42 -26.01
C ILE A 45 -13.07 6.12 -27.45
N LEU A 46 -12.59 5.03 -28.05
CA LEU A 46 -12.94 4.65 -29.41
C LEU A 46 -14.41 4.23 -29.54
N PHE A 47 -14.90 3.41 -28.62
CA PHE A 47 -16.26 2.87 -28.66
C PHE A 47 -17.30 3.76 -27.99
N VAL A 48 -16.91 4.51 -26.94
CA VAL A 48 -17.83 5.32 -26.14
C VAL A 48 -17.22 6.68 -25.80
N PRO A 49 -16.88 7.53 -26.77
CA PRO A 49 -16.11 8.77 -26.55
C PRO A 49 -16.77 9.73 -25.55
N ILE A 50 -18.10 9.81 -25.55
CA ILE A 50 -18.88 10.67 -24.63
C ILE A 50 -18.61 10.32 -23.16
N ILE A 51 -18.34 9.05 -22.85
CA ILE A 51 -18.01 8.59 -21.48
C ILE A 51 -16.49 8.46 -21.32
N GLY A 52 -15.81 7.93 -22.33
CA GLY A 52 -14.38 7.63 -22.29
C GLY A 52 -13.51 8.86 -22.14
N ILE A 53 -13.82 9.97 -22.81
CA ILE A 53 -13.03 11.21 -22.70
C ILE A 53 -13.17 11.81 -21.28
N PRO A 54 -14.39 12.06 -20.74
CA PRO A 54 -14.50 12.54 -19.35
C PRO A 54 -13.88 11.58 -18.33
N ALA A 55 -14.10 10.27 -18.48
CA ALA A 55 -13.52 9.28 -17.59
C ALA A 55 -11.97 9.30 -17.64
N PHE A 56 -11.38 9.41 -18.83
CA PHE A 56 -9.93 9.50 -19.02
C PHE A 56 -9.37 10.78 -18.40
N LEU A 57 -10.03 11.92 -18.56
CA LEU A 57 -9.58 13.17 -17.95
C LEU A 57 -9.66 13.14 -16.41
N LEU A 58 -10.65 12.44 -15.84
CA LEU A 58 -10.85 12.34 -14.40
C LEU A 58 -9.95 11.29 -13.73
N LEU A 59 -9.73 10.15 -14.37
CA LEU A 59 -9.08 8.97 -13.79
C LEU A 59 -7.82 8.54 -14.54
N GLY A 60 -7.76 8.77 -15.85
CA GLY A 60 -6.69 8.34 -16.73
C GLY A 60 -5.68 9.43 -17.06
N SER A 61 -5.66 10.60 -16.42
CA SER A 61 -4.67 11.64 -16.78
C SER A 61 -3.28 11.29 -16.23
N PRO A 62 -2.19 11.32 -17.03
CA PRO A 62 -0.85 10.96 -16.56
C PRO A 62 -0.23 12.07 -15.70
N TYR A 63 -0.87 13.24 -15.67
CA TYR A 63 -0.46 14.39 -14.89
C TYR A 63 -0.80 14.18 -13.41
N ILE A 64 0.01 13.35 -12.75
CA ILE A 64 0.22 13.45 -11.31
C ILE A 64 0.81 14.85 -11.06
N ASN A 65 0.29 15.55 -10.04
CA ASN A 65 0.65 16.94 -9.76
C ASN A 65 2.18 17.12 -9.73
N GLN A 66 2.76 17.86 -10.70
CA GLN A 66 4.20 18.11 -10.81
C GLN A 66 4.84 18.58 -9.50
N ARG A 67 4.06 19.28 -8.65
CA ARG A 67 4.48 19.67 -7.31
C ARG A 67 4.90 18.49 -6.44
N ARG A 68 4.16 17.37 -6.45
CA ARG A 68 4.47 16.20 -5.60
C ARG A 68 5.67 15.43 -6.09
N ALA A 69 5.82 15.28 -7.40
CA ALA A 69 7.01 14.67 -7.97
C ALA A 69 8.26 15.46 -7.60
N ARG A 70 8.19 16.80 -7.66
CA ARG A 70 9.26 17.68 -7.20
C ARG A 70 9.54 17.57 -5.69
N ILE A 71 8.49 17.60 -4.85
CA ILE A 71 8.65 17.43 -3.40
C ILE A 71 9.31 16.08 -3.07
N GLN A 72 8.89 15.00 -3.75
CA GLN A 72 9.51 13.70 -3.57
C GLN A 72 10.97 13.69 -4.04
N ALA A 73 11.30 14.34 -5.15
CA ALA A 73 12.67 14.45 -5.64
C ALA A 73 13.56 15.23 -4.65
N GLU A 74 13.09 16.37 -4.15
CA GLU A 74 13.78 17.17 -3.12
C GLU A 74 13.98 16.35 -1.83
N ALA A 75 12.96 15.58 -1.40
CA ALA A 75 13.08 14.70 -0.24
C ALA A 75 14.09 13.58 -0.47
N ASN A 76 14.11 12.97 -1.67
CA ASN A 76 15.06 11.93 -2.01
C ASN A 76 16.50 12.47 -2.04
N GLU A 77 16.72 13.69 -2.53
CA GLU A 77 18.04 14.35 -2.49
C GLU A 77 18.51 14.54 -1.04
N LEU A 78 17.65 15.08 -0.17
CA LEU A 78 17.96 15.24 1.26
C LEU A 78 18.23 13.90 1.98
N MET A 79 17.47 12.84 1.64
CA MET A 79 17.70 11.49 2.16
C MET A 79 19.03 10.92 1.67
N HIS A 80 19.38 11.16 0.40
CA HIS A 80 20.64 10.72 -0.18
C HIS A 80 21.81 11.39 0.56
N GLU A 81 21.80 12.72 0.65
CA GLU A 81 22.83 13.49 1.39
C GLU A 81 22.95 13.04 2.85
N GLY A 82 21.82 12.77 3.53
CA GLY A 82 21.80 12.29 4.91
C GLY A 82 22.25 10.84 5.09
N ALA A 83 22.36 10.08 4.00
CA ALA A 83 22.74 8.67 3.99
C ALA A 83 24.04 8.39 3.22
N ASP A 84 24.68 9.39 2.59
CA ASP A 84 25.84 9.19 1.71
C ASP A 84 27.00 8.46 2.41
N ASP A 85 27.20 8.71 3.69
CA ASP A 85 28.23 8.05 4.50
C ASP A 85 27.80 6.66 5.02
N LEU A 86 26.59 6.21 4.74
CA LEU A 86 26.10 4.89 5.12
C LEU A 86 26.36 3.87 4.00
N PRO A 87 26.81 2.65 4.36
CA PRO A 87 26.87 1.54 3.42
C PRO A 87 25.46 1.14 2.97
N ASP A 88 25.36 0.43 1.84
CA ASP A 88 24.06 -0.03 1.31
C ASP A 88 23.36 -1.01 2.25
N VAL A 89 24.14 -1.78 3.00
CA VAL A 89 23.71 -2.72 4.04
C VAL A 89 24.59 -2.54 5.28
N PRO A 90 24.09 -2.84 6.50
CA PRO A 90 24.91 -2.82 7.71
C PRO A 90 26.19 -3.68 7.51
N PRO A 91 27.40 -3.20 7.86
CA PRO A 91 28.65 -3.92 7.58
C PRO A 91 28.76 -5.30 8.25
N SER A 92 28.08 -5.47 9.38
CA SER A 92 28.00 -6.71 10.15
C SER A 92 26.98 -7.71 9.59
N LEU A 93 26.12 -7.29 8.65
CA LEU A 93 25.15 -8.18 8.02
C LEU A 93 25.86 -9.17 7.09
N VAL A 94 25.81 -10.45 7.45
CA VAL A 94 26.24 -11.55 6.59
C VAL A 94 25.08 -11.92 5.66
N ALA A 95 25.05 -11.35 4.45
CA ALA A 95 24.01 -11.60 3.46
C ALA A 95 24.57 -12.11 2.13
N ALA A 96 23.75 -12.84 1.39
CA ALA A 96 24.08 -13.30 0.04
C ALA A 96 24.29 -12.09 -0.91
N PRO A 97 25.27 -12.13 -1.83
CA PRO A 97 25.52 -11.03 -2.77
C PRO A 97 24.28 -10.63 -3.60
N GLU A 98 23.43 -11.60 -3.91
CA GLU A 98 22.19 -11.40 -4.63
C GLU A 98 21.19 -10.57 -3.81
N PHE A 99 21.12 -10.76 -2.48
CA PHE A 99 20.29 -9.94 -1.60
C PHE A 99 20.85 -8.52 -1.45
N VAL A 100 22.17 -8.37 -1.33
CA VAL A 100 22.81 -7.04 -1.29
C VAL A 100 22.47 -6.24 -2.55
N SER A 101 22.41 -6.90 -3.71
CA SER A 101 21.99 -6.27 -4.97
C SER A 101 20.52 -5.78 -4.93
N VAL A 102 19.64 -6.46 -4.19
CA VAL A 102 18.26 -6.01 -3.97
C VAL A 102 18.19 -4.82 -3.02
N ALA A 103 18.99 -4.81 -1.94
CA ALA A 103 19.09 -3.66 -1.04
C ALA A 103 19.60 -2.41 -1.79
N GLN A 104 20.60 -2.59 -2.66
CA GLN A 104 21.10 -1.55 -3.56
C GLN A 104 20.05 -1.05 -4.54
N LEU A 105 19.26 -1.96 -5.13
CA LEU A 105 18.12 -1.60 -5.96
C LEU A 105 17.10 -0.76 -5.16
N GLY A 106 16.77 -1.18 -3.94
CA GLY A 106 15.90 -0.43 -3.03
C GLY A 106 16.39 0.99 -2.81
N ARG A 107 17.68 1.15 -2.47
CA ARG A 107 18.31 2.46 -2.24
C ARG A 107 18.32 3.31 -3.51
N ALA A 108 18.68 2.73 -4.66
CA ALA A 108 18.70 3.45 -5.94
C ALA A 108 17.31 3.96 -6.36
N LEU A 109 16.23 3.26 -5.98
CA LEU A 109 14.87 3.63 -6.34
C LEU A 109 14.19 4.57 -5.34
N THR A 110 14.68 4.60 -4.08
CA THR A 110 14.00 5.30 -2.97
C THR A 110 14.86 6.33 -2.24
N ALA A 111 16.18 6.35 -2.49
CA ALA A 111 17.21 7.04 -1.71
C ALA A 111 17.34 6.57 -0.24
N LEU A 112 16.61 5.52 0.17
CA LEU A 112 16.60 5.02 1.54
C LEU A 112 17.55 3.81 1.69
N PRO A 113 18.58 3.91 2.55
CA PRO A 113 19.51 2.81 2.80
C PRO A 113 18.85 1.68 3.61
N MET A 114 19.49 0.51 3.62
CA MET A 114 19.22 -0.50 4.64
C MET A 114 20.01 -0.15 5.90
N VAL A 115 19.31 -0.07 7.03
CA VAL A 115 19.86 0.32 8.34
C VAL A 115 19.46 -0.68 9.40
N THR A 116 20.01 -0.55 10.60
CA THR A 116 19.60 -1.35 11.76
C THR A 116 18.26 -0.86 12.32
N GLY A 117 17.58 -1.76 13.02
CA GLY A 117 16.41 -1.45 13.81
C GLY A 117 16.06 -2.62 14.71
N ASP A 118 15.42 -2.33 15.84
CA ASP A 118 14.96 -3.36 16.78
C ASP A 118 13.45 -3.53 16.66
N SER A 119 13.00 -4.77 16.64
CA SER A 119 11.58 -5.12 16.77
C SER A 119 11.20 -5.16 18.25
N HIS A 120 10.02 -4.62 18.57
CA HIS A 120 9.40 -4.77 19.90
C HIS A 120 8.14 -5.61 19.83
N GLY A 121 8.02 -6.41 18.77
CA GLY A 121 6.96 -7.37 18.52
C GLY A 121 6.07 -7.03 17.33
N VAL A 122 5.44 -8.09 16.81
CA VAL A 122 4.40 -8.04 15.78
C VAL A 122 3.03 -8.24 16.43
N PHE A 123 2.16 -7.26 16.28
CA PHE A 123 0.82 -7.24 16.86
C PHE A 123 -0.19 -7.71 15.82
N SER A 124 -0.74 -8.91 16.01
CA SER A 124 -1.82 -9.49 15.20
C SER A 124 -3.21 -9.30 15.81
N ASP A 125 -3.29 -9.03 17.12
CA ASP A 125 -4.54 -8.66 17.79
C ASP A 125 -4.87 -7.18 17.53
N TYR A 126 -6.07 -6.96 16.98
CA TYR A 126 -6.51 -5.67 16.46
C TYR A 126 -6.64 -4.60 17.55
N ASP A 127 -7.14 -4.97 18.73
CA ASP A 127 -7.40 -4.04 19.82
C ASP A 127 -6.12 -3.80 20.63
N ALA A 128 -5.30 -4.84 20.81
CA ALA A 128 -4.00 -4.74 21.47
C ALA A 128 -3.04 -3.82 20.71
N SER A 129 -3.03 -3.85 19.38
CA SER A 129 -2.20 -2.94 18.59
C SER A 129 -2.63 -1.47 18.77
N ILE A 130 -3.93 -1.19 18.87
CA ILE A 130 -4.48 0.17 19.13
C ILE A 130 -4.15 0.62 20.56
N ALA A 131 -4.30 -0.27 21.53
CA ALA A 131 -3.91 0.00 22.91
C ALA A 131 -2.41 0.31 22.99
N ARG A 132 -1.57 -0.47 22.30
CA ARG A 132 -0.12 -0.24 22.28
C ARG A 132 0.25 1.10 21.64
N MET A 133 -0.38 1.45 20.51
CA MET A 133 -0.22 2.78 19.91
C MET A 133 -0.60 3.89 20.90
N ALA A 134 -1.67 3.71 21.68
CA ALA A 134 -2.09 4.68 22.70
C ALA A 134 -1.06 4.82 23.84
N GLU A 135 -0.49 3.71 24.32
CA GLU A 135 0.57 3.70 25.34
C GLU A 135 1.81 4.47 24.87
N LEU A 136 2.24 4.24 23.62
CA LEU A 136 3.37 4.94 23.03
C LEU A 136 3.12 6.45 22.94
N VAL A 137 1.90 6.87 22.57
CA VAL A 137 1.49 8.27 22.53
C VAL A 137 1.44 8.90 23.93
N ASP A 138 1.02 8.15 24.95
CA ASP A 138 1.04 8.62 26.33
C ASP A 138 2.47 8.85 26.86
N GLY A 139 3.44 8.07 26.36
CA GLY A 139 4.86 8.23 26.65
C GLY A 139 5.57 9.34 25.86
N ALA A 140 4.92 9.95 24.87
CA ALA A 140 5.53 10.96 24.01
C ALA A 140 5.88 12.26 24.77
N GLU A 141 7.06 12.82 24.47
CA GLU A 141 7.61 14.01 25.12
C GLU A 141 7.66 15.25 24.22
N GLN A 142 7.94 15.07 22.92
CA GLN A 142 8.19 16.18 21.99
C GLN A 142 7.13 16.24 20.90
N TYR A 143 6.91 15.14 20.17
CA TYR A 143 5.96 15.09 19.07
C TYR A 143 5.44 13.69 18.77
N VAL A 144 4.26 13.66 18.16
CA VAL A 144 3.60 12.47 17.64
C VAL A 144 3.19 12.73 16.20
N HIS A 145 3.57 11.82 15.30
CA HIS A 145 3.19 11.86 13.88
C HIS A 145 2.36 10.65 13.55
N VAL A 146 1.13 10.87 13.08
CA VAL A 146 0.18 9.82 12.75
C VAL A 146 -0.19 9.94 11.29
N GLU A 147 -0.03 8.88 10.52
CA GLU A 147 -0.51 8.80 9.15
C GLU A 147 -1.16 7.46 8.91
N ILE A 148 -2.48 7.44 8.78
CA ILE A 148 -3.27 6.21 8.60
C ILE A 148 -4.34 6.44 7.55
N TYR A 149 -4.41 5.54 6.57
CA TYR A 149 -5.38 5.59 5.47
C TYR A 149 -6.83 5.87 5.92
N ILE A 150 -7.42 4.96 6.70
CA ILE A 150 -8.77 5.10 7.23
C ILE A 150 -8.68 5.41 8.72
N MET A 151 -9.31 6.53 9.11
CA MET A 151 -9.50 6.92 10.50
C MET A 151 -10.98 7.15 10.80
N ALA A 152 -11.46 6.54 11.88
CA ALA A 152 -12.74 6.85 12.49
C ALA A 152 -12.59 6.85 14.01
N TRP A 153 -13.15 7.85 14.68
CA TRP A 153 -13.19 7.93 16.14
C TRP A 153 -14.47 7.24 16.64
N ASP A 154 -14.33 5.98 17.02
CA ASP A 154 -15.37 5.08 17.52
C ASP A 154 -15.00 4.54 18.91
N SER A 155 -15.71 3.52 19.40
CA SER A 155 -15.46 2.95 20.72
C SER A 155 -14.11 2.24 20.82
N THR A 156 -13.66 1.60 19.74
CA THR A 156 -12.45 0.79 19.68
C THR A 156 -11.22 1.70 19.58
N THR A 157 -11.34 2.77 18.79
CA THR A 157 -10.26 3.75 18.61
C THR A 157 -10.25 4.88 19.63
N ASP A 158 -11.24 4.96 20.53
CA ASP A 158 -11.33 6.04 21.53
C ASP A 158 -10.05 6.11 22.37
N VAL A 159 -9.51 4.96 22.80
CA VAL A 159 -8.28 4.90 23.61
C VAL A 159 -7.10 5.63 22.94
N PHE A 160 -6.93 5.46 21.63
CA PHE A 160 -5.88 6.09 20.84
C PHE A 160 -6.12 7.59 20.70
N PHE A 161 -7.32 8.02 20.31
CA PHE A 161 -7.61 9.45 20.16
C PHE A 161 -7.55 10.19 21.50
N ARG A 162 -7.96 9.56 22.61
CA ARG A 162 -7.81 10.13 23.96
C ARG A 162 -6.34 10.24 24.36
N ALA A 163 -5.48 9.32 23.96
CA ALA A 163 -4.04 9.45 24.17
C ALA A 163 -3.49 10.66 23.39
N LEU A 164 -3.92 10.88 22.14
CA LEU A 164 -3.52 12.07 21.37
C LEU A 164 -4.00 13.37 22.04
N GLU A 165 -5.24 13.39 22.56
CA GLU A 165 -5.74 14.54 23.34
C GLU A 165 -4.87 14.81 24.57
N ARG A 166 -4.51 13.76 25.32
CA ARG A 166 -3.65 13.88 26.50
C ARG A 166 -2.25 14.38 26.10
N ALA A 167 -1.65 13.86 25.03
CA ALA A 167 -0.35 14.30 24.54
C ALA A 167 -0.37 15.78 24.16
N SER A 168 -1.35 16.21 23.36
CA SER A 168 -1.55 17.61 22.99
C SER A 168 -1.73 18.51 24.23
N ALA A 169 -2.51 18.07 25.23
CA ALA A 169 -2.71 18.81 26.48
C ALA A 169 -1.42 18.92 27.32
N ARG A 170 -0.46 17.99 27.18
CA ARG A 170 0.88 18.09 27.79
C ARG A 170 1.82 19.02 27.02
N GLY A 171 1.42 19.54 25.85
CA GLY A 171 2.23 20.38 24.99
C GLY A 171 3.05 19.63 23.94
N VAL A 172 2.80 18.32 23.76
CA VAL A 172 3.43 17.51 22.70
C VAL A 172 2.85 17.93 21.35
N GLU A 173 3.69 18.11 20.33
CA GLU A 173 3.22 18.45 18.98
C GLU A 173 2.59 17.23 18.30
N VAL A 174 1.27 17.23 18.18
CA VAL A 174 0.53 16.12 17.55
C VAL A 174 0.12 16.49 16.13
N ARG A 175 0.61 15.72 15.15
CA ARG A 175 0.33 15.88 13.71
C ARG A 175 -0.36 14.66 13.14
N VAL A 176 -1.50 14.85 12.48
CA VAL A 176 -2.34 13.75 11.98
C VAL A 176 -2.65 13.91 10.49
N LEU A 177 -2.35 12.87 9.71
CA LEU A 177 -2.68 12.70 8.30
C LEU A 177 -3.61 11.52 8.10
N PHE A 178 -4.67 11.70 7.32
CA PHE A 178 -5.55 10.61 6.90
C PHE A 178 -6.19 10.88 5.54
N ASP A 179 -6.52 9.81 4.82
CA ASP A 179 -7.08 9.93 3.47
C ASP A 179 -8.51 10.49 3.51
N HIS A 180 -8.74 11.52 2.69
CA HIS A 180 -10.04 12.16 2.62
C HIS A 180 -11.12 11.18 2.18
N ILE A 181 -10.98 10.54 1.02
CA ILE A 181 -12.08 9.77 0.44
C ILE A 181 -12.21 8.40 1.11
N GLY A 182 -11.09 7.80 1.51
CA GLY A 182 -11.02 6.56 2.28
C GLY A 182 -11.80 6.66 3.58
N SER A 183 -11.58 7.74 4.35
CA SER A 183 -12.23 7.94 5.65
C SER A 183 -13.66 8.50 5.53
N ARG A 184 -13.98 9.27 4.47
CA ARG A 184 -15.28 9.96 4.32
C ARG A 184 -16.51 9.05 4.33
N LYS A 185 -16.36 7.80 3.92
CA LYS A 185 -17.48 6.83 3.87
C LYS A 185 -17.91 6.29 5.23
N TYR A 186 -17.13 6.50 6.28
CA TYR A 186 -17.41 5.95 7.61
C TYR A 186 -18.15 6.94 8.52
N PRO A 187 -18.97 6.44 9.47
CA PRO A 187 -19.63 7.27 10.47
C PRO A 187 -18.61 8.12 11.25
N GLY A 188 -19.00 9.34 11.63
CA GLY A 188 -18.16 10.21 12.45
C GLY A 188 -17.16 11.09 11.69
N PHE A 189 -16.90 10.85 10.41
CA PHE A 189 -15.93 11.64 9.60
C PHE A 189 -16.10 13.17 9.73
N HIS A 190 -17.34 13.67 9.59
CA HIS A 190 -17.62 15.11 9.69
C HIS A 190 -17.40 15.71 11.10
N LYS A 191 -17.36 14.86 12.13
CA LYS A 191 -17.09 15.24 13.52
C LYS A 191 -15.60 15.08 13.87
N LEU A 192 -14.88 14.19 13.20
CA LEU A 192 -13.47 13.88 13.47
C LEU A 192 -12.62 15.15 13.48
N GLY A 193 -12.61 15.92 12.38
CA GLY A 193 -11.84 17.16 12.31
C GLY A 193 -12.23 18.22 13.35
N LYS A 194 -13.51 18.26 13.76
CA LYS A 194 -13.96 19.17 14.84
C LYS A 194 -13.40 18.74 16.19
N ARG A 195 -13.31 17.43 16.45
CA ARG A 195 -12.72 16.91 17.69
C ARG A 195 -11.21 17.12 17.72
N LEU A 196 -10.51 16.85 16.61
CA LEU A 196 -9.08 17.13 16.49
C LEU A 196 -8.77 18.62 16.72
N ASN A 197 -9.56 19.52 16.12
CA ASN A 197 -9.44 20.96 16.37
C ASN A 197 -9.69 21.33 17.84
N ALA A 198 -10.70 20.74 18.49
CA ALA A 198 -11.01 21.01 19.89
C ALA A 198 -9.89 20.54 20.84
N ALA A 199 -9.13 19.52 20.43
CA ALA A 199 -7.97 19.00 21.13
C ALA A 199 -6.65 19.71 20.78
N ALA A 200 -6.69 20.79 19.98
CA ALA A 200 -5.52 21.49 19.46
C ALA A 200 -4.53 20.59 18.68
N ILE A 201 -5.02 19.48 18.11
CA ILE A 201 -4.22 18.58 17.27
C ILE A 201 -4.14 19.15 15.86
N GLU A 202 -2.94 19.23 15.30
CA GLU A 202 -2.74 19.66 13.92
C GLU A 202 -3.05 18.51 12.97
N TRP A 203 -3.87 18.75 11.94
CA TRP A 203 -4.25 17.69 11.02
C TRP A 203 -4.50 18.18 9.60
N HIS A 204 -4.20 17.30 8.64
CA HIS A 204 -4.49 17.52 7.24
C HIS A 204 -5.08 16.27 6.58
N LEU A 205 -5.88 16.53 5.56
CA LEU A 205 -6.39 15.48 4.69
C LEU A 205 -5.35 15.14 3.63
N MET A 206 -5.05 13.86 3.48
CA MET A 206 -4.30 13.33 2.35
C MET A 206 -5.18 13.33 1.10
N LEU A 207 -4.57 13.76 -0.02
CA LEU A 207 -5.19 13.81 -1.36
C LEU A 207 -6.60 14.42 -1.36
N PRO A 208 -6.79 15.64 -0.81
CA PRO A 208 -8.11 16.20 -0.61
C PRO A 208 -8.82 16.50 -1.94
N PHE A 209 -9.97 15.87 -2.15
CA PHE A 209 -10.90 16.23 -3.23
C PHE A 209 -11.98 17.21 -2.75
N ILE A 210 -11.72 18.51 -2.89
CA ILE A 210 -12.58 19.63 -2.48
C ILE A 210 -12.61 20.69 -3.61
N PRO A 211 -13.42 20.47 -4.68
CA PRO A 211 -13.39 21.31 -5.88
C PRO A 211 -13.63 22.81 -5.63
N TRP A 212 -14.55 23.15 -4.71
CA TRP A 212 -14.86 24.55 -4.38
C TRP A 212 -13.73 25.29 -3.64
N ARG A 213 -12.68 24.58 -3.20
CA ARG A 213 -11.45 25.17 -2.62
C ARG A 213 -10.26 25.05 -3.58
N GLY A 214 -10.50 24.77 -4.85
CA GLY A 214 -9.44 24.54 -5.86
C GLY A 214 -8.61 23.27 -5.62
N LYS A 215 -9.04 22.38 -4.72
CA LYS A 215 -8.35 21.12 -4.41
C LYS A 215 -8.99 19.99 -5.22
N THR A 216 -8.60 19.84 -6.49
CA THR A 216 -9.05 18.74 -7.36
C THR A 216 -7.92 17.73 -7.52
N ARG A 217 -7.90 16.70 -6.67
CA ARG A 217 -6.99 15.56 -6.81
C ARG A 217 -7.65 14.45 -7.61
N ARG A 218 -6.84 13.60 -8.25
CA ARG A 218 -7.33 12.40 -8.92
C ARG A 218 -8.07 11.53 -7.89
N ILE A 219 -9.32 11.21 -8.19
CA ILE A 219 -10.22 10.52 -7.25
C ILE A 219 -9.76 9.08 -7.03
N ASP A 220 -8.96 8.52 -7.93
CA ASP A 220 -8.46 7.16 -7.84
C ASP A 220 -7.14 7.04 -7.04
N LEU A 221 -6.44 8.13 -6.76
CA LEU A 221 -5.24 8.11 -5.89
C LEU A 221 -5.65 8.01 -4.42
N ARG A 222 -4.97 7.17 -3.64
CA ARG A 222 -5.18 7.04 -2.21
C ARG A 222 -3.85 6.98 -1.48
N ASN A 223 -3.82 7.53 -0.27
CA ASN A 223 -2.71 7.24 0.65
C ASN A 223 -3.10 6.02 1.48
N HIS A 224 -2.38 4.92 1.29
CA HIS A 224 -2.59 3.66 2.00
C HIS A 224 -1.56 3.44 3.12
N ARG A 225 -0.70 4.41 3.42
CA ARG A 225 0.29 4.26 4.49
C ARG A 225 -0.38 4.21 5.86
N LYS A 226 0.25 3.46 6.77
CA LYS A 226 -0.12 3.33 8.17
C LYS A 226 1.16 3.36 8.98
N LEU A 227 1.41 4.51 9.59
CA LEU A 227 2.57 4.73 10.43
C LEU A 227 2.21 5.64 11.61
N LEU A 228 2.94 5.43 12.70
CA LEU A 228 2.98 6.25 13.90
C LEU A 228 4.45 6.47 14.22
N VAL A 229 4.86 7.71 14.50
CA VAL A 229 6.22 8.03 14.97
C VAL A 229 6.13 8.84 16.25
N ILE A 230 6.93 8.47 17.24
CA ILE A 230 7.00 9.10 18.56
C ILE A 230 8.43 9.60 18.80
N ASP A 231 8.58 10.92 18.89
CA ASP A 231 9.85 11.61 19.18
C ASP A 231 11.02 11.19 18.26
N GLY A 232 10.69 10.61 17.09
CA GLY A 232 11.60 9.91 16.17
C GLY A 232 12.52 8.90 16.86
N LYS A 233 12.03 8.27 17.93
CA LYS A 233 12.69 7.18 18.68
C LYS A 233 11.97 5.85 18.52
N ARG A 234 10.63 5.90 18.45
CA ARG A 234 9.76 4.73 18.26
C ARG A 234 8.89 4.96 17.04
N ALA A 235 8.59 3.89 16.34
CA ALA A 235 7.59 3.89 15.28
C ALA A 235 6.70 2.65 15.35
N MET A 236 5.49 2.74 14.84
CA MET A 236 4.70 1.57 14.46
C MET A 236 4.30 1.68 12.99
N MET A 237 4.31 0.58 12.26
CA MET A 237 3.80 0.53 10.88
C MET A 237 3.23 -0.84 10.54
N GLY A 238 2.39 -0.92 9.50
CA GLY A 238 1.79 -2.18 9.09
C GLY A 238 0.58 -2.02 8.17
N SER A 239 -0.40 -2.92 8.32
CA SER A 239 -1.57 -3.01 7.42
C SER A 239 -2.89 -2.56 8.05
N GLN A 240 -2.92 -2.36 9.38
CA GLN A 240 -4.12 -2.02 10.14
C GLN A 240 -4.55 -0.56 9.95
N ASN A 241 -5.87 -0.36 9.75
CA ASN A 241 -6.48 0.97 9.78
C ASN A 241 -6.90 1.37 11.21
N MET A 242 -7.19 2.65 11.44
CA MET A 242 -7.63 3.15 12.75
C MET A 242 -9.15 3.32 12.78
N ILE A 243 -9.84 2.19 12.84
CA ILE A 243 -11.31 2.07 12.89
C ILE A 243 -11.66 0.74 13.55
N ASP A 244 -12.83 0.61 14.17
CA ASP A 244 -13.35 -0.70 14.60
C ASP A 244 -13.17 -1.79 13.53
N SER A 245 -12.80 -3.01 13.95
CA SER A 245 -12.46 -4.11 13.04
C SER A 245 -13.63 -4.55 12.14
N SER A 246 -14.88 -4.20 12.46
CA SER A 246 -16.04 -4.41 11.57
C SER A 246 -16.22 -3.29 10.53
N TYR A 247 -15.36 -2.27 10.55
CA TYR A 247 -15.41 -1.04 9.76
C TYR A 247 -16.71 -0.25 9.96
N LEU A 248 -17.29 -0.32 11.17
CA LEU A 248 -18.54 0.35 11.56
C LEU A 248 -19.71 0.06 10.61
N ASN A 249 -19.67 -1.09 9.92
CA ASN A 249 -20.67 -1.47 8.95
C ASN A 249 -21.60 -2.50 9.58
N ARG A 250 -22.88 -2.13 9.71
CA ARG A 250 -23.91 -3.00 10.30
C ARG A 250 -23.96 -4.41 9.69
N LYS A 251 -23.75 -4.54 8.37
CA LYS A 251 -23.75 -5.86 7.72
C LYS A 251 -22.55 -6.69 8.15
N ASN A 252 -21.38 -6.07 8.29
CA ASN A 252 -20.18 -6.76 8.77
C ASN A 252 -20.38 -7.24 10.21
N SER A 253 -20.87 -6.37 11.10
CA SER A 253 -21.14 -6.75 12.49
C SER A 253 -22.20 -7.87 12.60
N GLN A 254 -23.22 -7.86 11.74
CA GLN A 254 -24.26 -8.91 11.72
C GLN A 254 -23.74 -10.30 11.33
N ILE A 255 -22.77 -10.36 10.42
CA ILE A 255 -22.17 -11.63 9.99
C ILE A 255 -20.91 -11.99 10.79
N GLY A 256 -20.50 -11.16 11.76
CA GLY A 256 -19.26 -11.34 12.50
C GLY A 256 -17.99 -11.14 11.68
N ARG A 257 -18.04 -10.31 10.62
CA ARG A 257 -16.86 -10.00 9.79
C ARG A 257 -15.95 -9.01 10.52
N SER A 258 -14.70 -9.43 10.71
CA SER A 258 -13.57 -8.64 11.21
C SER A 258 -12.41 -8.67 10.21
N TRP A 259 -11.56 -7.65 10.25
CA TRP A 259 -10.31 -7.61 9.50
C TRP A 259 -9.16 -8.04 10.41
N HIS A 260 -8.26 -8.86 9.86
CA HIS A 260 -7.07 -9.34 10.52
C HIS A 260 -5.85 -8.75 9.83
N ASP A 261 -5.05 -8.01 10.58
CA ASP A 261 -3.93 -7.21 10.12
C ASP A 261 -2.74 -7.46 11.05
N ILE A 262 -1.57 -6.96 10.65
CA ILE A 262 -0.43 -6.87 11.55
C ILE A 262 0.14 -5.46 11.60
N MET A 263 0.68 -5.10 12.78
CA MET A 263 1.50 -3.91 13.01
C MET A 263 2.80 -4.33 13.67
N VAL A 264 3.91 -3.71 13.31
CA VAL A 264 5.20 -3.90 13.99
C VAL A 264 5.56 -2.64 14.75
N GLU A 265 6.11 -2.80 15.96
CA GLU A 265 6.71 -1.72 16.73
C GLU A 265 8.24 -1.73 16.58
N LEU A 266 8.81 -0.58 16.26
CA LEU A 266 10.20 -0.45 15.84
C LEU A 266 10.91 0.64 16.64
N SER A 267 12.22 0.46 16.85
CA SER A 267 13.13 1.52 17.30
C SER A 267 14.46 1.47 16.55
N GLY A 268 15.32 2.46 16.82
CA GLY A 268 16.63 2.56 16.21
C GLY A 268 16.62 3.32 14.88
N PRO A 269 17.70 3.22 14.09
CA PRO A 269 17.91 4.06 12.90
C PRO A 269 16.80 3.97 11.85
N ILE A 270 16.10 2.83 11.74
CA ILE A 270 14.96 2.66 10.84
C ILE A 270 13.85 3.71 11.03
N VAL A 271 13.69 4.27 12.24
CA VAL A 271 12.66 5.27 12.55
C VAL A 271 12.86 6.55 11.73
N ALA A 272 14.10 6.94 11.42
CA ALA A 272 14.38 8.12 10.61
C ALA A 272 13.80 7.99 9.19
N GLY A 273 13.87 6.81 8.58
CA GLY A 273 13.27 6.55 7.27
C GLY A 273 11.75 6.62 7.30
N ILE A 274 11.12 6.05 8.34
CA ILE A 274 9.65 6.08 8.53
C ILE A 274 9.17 7.52 8.72
N GLU A 275 9.88 8.30 9.56
CA GLU A 275 9.58 9.71 9.78
C GLU A 275 9.78 10.56 8.52
N ALA A 276 10.81 10.28 7.72
CA ALA A 276 11.04 10.99 6.48
C ALA A 276 9.91 10.79 5.46
N ALA A 277 9.29 9.59 5.43
CA ALA A 277 8.07 9.35 4.65
C ALA A 277 6.91 10.24 5.13
N PHE A 278 6.68 10.33 6.44
CA PHE A 278 5.68 11.22 7.03
C PHE A 278 5.96 12.69 6.71
N SER A 279 7.19 13.17 6.93
CA SER A 279 7.58 14.56 6.70
C SER A 279 7.38 15.00 5.26
N THR A 280 7.63 14.10 4.30
CA THR A 280 7.40 14.34 2.87
C THR A 280 5.92 14.50 2.54
N ASP A 281 5.07 13.65 3.12
CA ASP A 281 3.62 13.71 2.94
C ASP A 281 3.01 14.91 3.67
N TRP A 282 3.51 15.22 4.87
CA TRP A 282 3.14 16.41 5.64
C TRP A 282 3.41 17.67 4.82
N TYR A 283 4.63 17.85 4.33
CA TYR A 283 5.00 19.01 3.50
C TYR A 283 4.15 19.11 2.23
N SER A 284 3.80 17.97 1.63
CA SER A 284 2.92 17.92 0.45
C SER A 284 1.52 18.50 0.71
N GLU A 285 0.95 18.26 1.89
CA GLU A 285 -0.41 18.69 2.24
C GLU A 285 -0.49 20.00 3.03
N SER A 286 0.42 20.23 3.98
CA SER A 286 0.46 21.40 4.86
C SER A 286 1.26 22.55 4.24
N GLY A 287 2.30 22.26 3.47
CA GLY A 287 3.29 23.22 3.00
C GLY A 287 4.35 23.60 4.06
N GLN A 288 4.31 22.99 5.24
CA GLN A 288 5.31 23.13 6.29
C GLN A 288 6.39 22.05 6.15
N ALA A 289 7.65 22.46 6.05
CA ALA A 289 8.78 21.53 6.06
C ALA A 289 9.16 21.20 7.51
N LEU A 290 9.13 19.92 7.88
CA LEU A 290 9.57 19.44 9.20
C LEU A 290 11.08 19.11 9.23
N GLY A 291 11.73 19.09 8.06
CA GLY A 291 13.09 18.56 7.90
C GLY A 291 13.09 17.03 7.80
N ILE A 292 14.24 16.47 7.45
CA ILE A 292 14.51 15.03 7.45
C ILE A 292 15.64 14.80 8.44
N ARG A 293 15.42 13.92 9.42
CA ARG A 293 16.45 13.58 10.39
C ARG A 293 17.55 12.76 9.72
N PRO A 294 18.83 13.00 10.07
CA PRO A 294 19.89 12.10 9.68
C PRO A 294 19.71 10.75 10.39
N TYR A 295 20.24 9.70 9.77
CA TYR A 295 20.30 8.38 10.39
C TYR A 295 21.35 8.38 11.51
N GLU A 296 20.93 7.96 12.70
CA GLU A 296 21.85 7.72 13.81
C GLU A 296 22.60 6.39 13.58
N ARG A 297 23.87 6.32 13.96
CA ARG A 297 24.63 5.06 13.95
C ARG A 297 24.54 4.47 15.35
N ASP A 298 23.94 3.30 15.49
CA ASP A 298 23.71 2.67 16.79
C ASP A 298 24.77 1.61 17.17
N GLY A 299 25.70 1.27 16.27
CA GLY A 299 26.75 0.28 16.54
C GLY A 299 26.23 -1.13 16.78
N ASN A 300 24.92 -1.35 16.65
CA ASN A 300 24.27 -2.63 16.80
C ASN A 300 24.57 -3.50 15.58
N GLU A 301 24.61 -4.81 15.79
CA GLU A 301 24.91 -5.79 14.75
C GLU A 301 23.70 -6.69 14.54
N PRO A 302 23.17 -6.79 13.31
CA PRO A 302 22.06 -7.67 13.05
C PRO A 302 22.52 -9.13 13.05
N GLU A 303 21.90 -9.93 13.91
CA GLU A 303 22.16 -11.37 14.06
C GLU A 303 20.84 -12.13 13.96
N VAL A 304 20.79 -13.26 13.24
CA VAL A 304 19.56 -14.08 13.11
C VAL A 304 19.05 -14.51 14.48
N GLY A 305 17.80 -14.17 14.80
CA GLY A 305 17.19 -14.43 16.11
C GLY A 305 17.61 -13.46 17.22
N GLY A 306 18.47 -12.48 16.94
CA GLY A 306 18.81 -11.40 17.86
C GLY A 306 17.76 -10.28 17.88
N ALA A 307 17.92 -9.29 18.77
CA ALA A 307 16.96 -8.18 18.88
C ALA A 307 17.03 -7.18 17.70
N THR A 308 18.18 -7.11 17.02
CA THR A 308 18.43 -6.14 15.95
C THR A 308 18.33 -6.83 14.59
N SER A 309 17.51 -6.27 13.69
CA SER A 309 17.45 -6.66 12.27
C SER A 309 18.11 -5.62 11.38
N ALA A 310 18.48 -6.03 10.16
CA ALA A 310 18.74 -5.12 9.05
C ALA A 310 17.43 -4.87 8.30
N MET A 311 17.07 -3.59 8.18
CA MET A 311 15.77 -3.15 7.69
C MET A 311 15.93 -2.06 6.63
N GLN A 312 15.18 -2.16 5.54
CA GLN A 312 15.09 -1.14 4.51
C GLN A 312 13.64 -0.74 4.28
N LEU A 313 13.38 0.57 4.34
CA LEU A 313 12.08 1.10 4.00
C LEU A 313 11.92 1.22 2.49
N VAL A 314 10.80 0.70 1.97
CA VAL A 314 10.44 0.72 0.55
C VAL A 314 9.10 1.45 0.38
N PRO A 315 9.10 2.79 0.43
CA PRO A 315 7.90 3.57 0.13
C PRO A 315 7.58 3.50 -1.37
N SER A 316 6.31 3.65 -1.71
CA SER A 316 5.87 3.82 -3.10
C SER A 316 4.77 4.88 -3.19
N GLY A 317 4.41 5.22 -4.43
CA GLY A 317 3.31 6.11 -4.73
C GLY A 317 3.55 6.98 -5.95
N PRO A 318 2.62 7.90 -6.26
CA PRO A 318 2.68 8.80 -7.41
C PRO A 318 3.93 9.68 -7.49
N GLY A 319 4.65 9.88 -6.38
CA GLY A 319 5.95 10.56 -6.36
C GLY A 319 7.11 9.69 -6.88
N PHE A 320 6.95 8.37 -6.88
CA PHE A 320 7.93 7.39 -7.34
C PHE A 320 7.55 6.88 -8.73
N THR A 321 8.13 7.45 -9.77
CA THR A 321 7.85 7.07 -11.18
C THR A 321 8.40 5.70 -11.57
N THR A 322 9.19 5.08 -10.71
CA THR A 322 9.95 3.85 -11.00
C THR A 322 9.36 2.59 -10.37
N SER A 323 8.22 2.68 -9.66
CA SER A 323 7.55 1.56 -8.95
C SER A 323 8.52 0.74 -8.06
N PRO A 324 9.10 1.35 -7.00
CA PRO A 324 10.08 0.72 -6.12
C PRO A 324 9.60 -0.59 -5.49
N ASN A 325 8.39 -0.60 -4.91
CA ASN A 325 7.81 -1.79 -4.29
C ASN A 325 7.69 -2.96 -5.28
N LEU A 326 7.17 -2.74 -6.51
CA LEU A 326 7.06 -3.81 -7.52
C LEU A 326 8.42 -4.43 -7.87
N LYS A 327 9.44 -3.60 -8.09
CA LYS A 327 10.79 -4.05 -8.46
C LYS A 327 11.48 -4.80 -7.33
N VAL A 328 11.41 -4.27 -6.10
CA VAL A 328 11.98 -4.96 -4.93
C VAL A 328 11.26 -6.30 -4.70
N PHE A 329 9.92 -6.31 -4.75
CA PHE A 329 9.15 -7.53 -4.48
C PHE A 329 9.43 -8.61 -5.53
N THR A 330 9.40 -8.26 -6.82
CA THR A 330 9.72 -9.20 -7.89
C THR A 330 11.16 -9.73 -7.77
N SER A 331 12.14 -8.88 -7.48
CA SER A 331 13.52 -9.32 -7.24
C SER A 331 13.62 -10.32 -6.09
N MET A 332 12.97 -10.07 -4.96
CA MET A 332 12.94 -11.00 -3.83
C MET A 332 12.28 -12.34 -4.19
N MET A 333 11.18 -12.32 -4.95
CA MET A 333 10.54 -13.56 -5.43
C MET A 333 11.42 -14.37 -6.40
N TYR A 334 12.27 -13.70 -7.19
CA TYR A 334 13.29 -14.37 -7.99
C TYR A 334 14.44 -14.95 -7.16
N LEU A 335 14.73 -14.38 -5.99
CA LEU A 335 15.75 -14.90 -5.08
C LEU A 335 15.34 -16.19 -4.37
N ALA A 336 14.04 -16.45 -4.20
CA ALA A 336 13.55 -17.63 -3.47
C ALA A 336 14.14 -18.95 -4.01
N GLN A 337 14.74 -19.73 -3.11
CA GLN A 337 15.37 -21.03 -3.40
C GLN A 337 14.57 -22.22 -2.85
N GLU A 338 13.96 -22.07 -1.68
CA GLU A 338 13.30 -23.14 -0.93
C GLU A 338 11.82 -22.84 -0.71
N ARG A 339 11.49 -21.64 -0.19
CA ARG A 339 10.12 -21.30 0.21
C ARG A 339 9.76 -19.85 -0.12
N LEU A 340 8.53 -19.63 -0.57
CA LEU A 340 7.93 -18.31 -0.78
C LEU A 340 6.50 -18.30 -0.24
N ALA A 341 6.28 -17.67 0.91
CA ALA A 341 4.95 -17.51 1.50
C ALA A 341 4.44 -16.09 1.29
N ILE A 342 3.26 -15.93 0.68
CA ILE A 342 2.68 -14.64 0.31
C ILE A 342 1.34 -14.48 1.01
N VAL A 343 1.18 -13.41 1.79
CA VAL A 343 -0.11 -13.00 2.36
C VAL A 343 -0.55 -11.69 1.73
N SER A 344 -1.72 -11.69 1.08
CA SER A 344 -2.31 -10.47 0.54
C SER A 344 -3.84 -10.57 0.53
N PRO A 345 -4.58 -9.54 0.99
CA PRO A 345 -6.03 -9.53 0.83
C PRO A 345 -6.44 -9.52 -0.64
N TYR A 346 -5.63 -8.88 -1.47
CA TYR A 346 -5.88 -8.64 -2.88
C TYR A 346 -4.63 -9.02 -3.69
N PHE A 347 -4.63 -10.23 -4.23
CA PHE A 347 -3.61 -10.73 -5.15
C PHE A 347 -4.11 -10.56 -6.59
N VAL A 348 -3.90 -9.36 -7.15
CA VAL A 348 -4.23 -9.00 -8.53
C VAL A 348 -2.93 -8.57 -9.21
N PRO A 349 -2.00 -9.52 -9.41
CA PRO A 349 -0.59 -9.23 -9.66
C PRO A 349 -0.39 -8.50 -10.98
N ASP A 350 0.64 -7.65 -11.00
CA ASP A 350 1.25 -7.19 -12.25
C ASP A 350 1.86 -8.38 -13.02
N GLU A 351 2.02 -8.25 -14.34
CA GLU A 351 2.60 -9.31 -15.19
C GLU A 351 3.98 -9.76 -14.70
N SER A 352 4.82 -8.84 -14.24
CA SER A 352 6.16 -9.15 -13.71
C SER A 352 6.09 -9.93 -12.39
N LEU A 353 5.15 -9.58 -11.50
CA LEU A 353 4.93 -10.27 -10.23
C LEU A 353 4.37 -11.68 -10.45
N LEU A 354 3.37 -11.80 -11.33
CA LEU A 354 2.81 -13.10 -11.69
C LEU A 354 3.88 -14.02 -12.27
N ALA A 355 4.70 -13.50 -13.20
CA ALA A 355 5.80 -14.25 -13.79
C ALA A 355 6.82 -14.70 -12.73
N ALA A 356 7.18 -13.84 -11.78
CA ALA A 356 8.12 -14.18 -10.71
C ALA A 356 7.60 -15.33 -9.83
N VAL A 357 6.34 -15.26 -9.41
CA VAL A 357 5.67 -16.28 -8.59
C VAL A 357 5.53 -17.61 -9.35
N GLU A 358 5.02 -17.59 -10.59
CA GLU A 358 4.89 -18.80 -11.42
C GLU A 358 6.26 -19.41 -11.73
N THR A 359 7.29 -18.59 -11.95
CA THR A 359 8.66 -19.08 -12.18
C THR A 359 9.21 -19.72 -10.92
N ALA A 360 9.02 -19.14 -9.74
CA ALA A 360 9.46 -19.73 -8.47
C ALA A 360 8.85 -21.12 -8.27
N ALA A 361 7.53 -21.24 -8.40
CA ALA A 361 6.84 -22.53 -8.28
C ALA A 361 7.37 -23.56 -9.30
N ARG A 362 7.59 -23.15 -10.57
CA ARG A 362 8.14 -24.04 -11.60
C ARG A 362 9.61 -24.43 -11.39
N ARG A 363 10.39 -23.66 -10.63
CA ARG A 363 11.74 -24.03 -10.20
C ARG A 363 11.74 -25.10 -9.10
N GLY A 364 10.59 -25.39 -8.49
CA GLY A 364 10.45 -26.31 -7.36
C GLY A 364 10.48 -25.64 -5.99
N VAL A 365 10.44 -24.30 -5.93
CA VAL A 365 10.25 -23.57 -4.67
C VAL A 365 8.85 -23.87 -4.14
N GLU A 366 8.72 -24.09 -2.82
CA GLU A 366 7.43 -24.20 -2.17
C GLU A 366 6.76 -22.82 -2.12
N VAL A 367 5.77 -22.59 -2.98
CA VAL A 367 5.06 -21.30 -3.06
C VAL A 367 3.68 -21.41 -2.44
N GLU A 368 3.43 -20.61 -1.42
CA GLU A 368 2.19 -20.56 -0.66
C GLU A 368 1.54 -19.17 -0.81
N LEU A 369 0.25 -19.14 -1.14
CA LEU A 369 -0.53 -17.91 -1.27
C LEU A 369 -1.72 -17.94 -0.30
N TYR A 370 -1.69 -17.09 0.71
CA TYR A 370 -2.73 -16.91 1.70
C TYR A 370 -3.62 -15.73 1.34
N VAL A 371 -4.91 -16.02 1.19
CA VAL A 371 -5.95 -15.07 0.77
C VAL A 371 -7.25 -15.37 1.52
N SER A 372 -8.16 -14.40 1.59
CA SER A 372 -9.48 -14.65 2.21
C SER A 372 -10.31 -15.64 1.38
N GLU A 373 -11.04 -16.56 2.02
CA GLU A 373 -12.06 -17.39 1.33
C GLU A 373 -13.15 -16.51 0.69
N GLN A 374 -13.47 -15.38 1.34
CA GLN A 374 -14.36 -14.36 0.82
C GLN A 374 -13.80 -12.97 1.11
N ALA A 375 -13.38 -12.25 0.06
CA ALA A 375 -12.96 -10.86 0.23
C ALA A 375 -14.15 -9.93 0.56
N ASP A 376 -13.84 -8.74 1.08
CA ASP A 376 -14.82 -7.70 1.39
C ASP A 376 -15.40 -7.02 0.14
N GLN A 377 -14.63 -6.99 -0.96
CA GLN A 377 -14.99 -6.35 -2.22
C GLN A 377 -15.22 -7.38 -3.33
N TYR A 378 -16.48 -7.52 -3.76
CA TYR A 378 -16.89 -8.51 -4.77
C TYR A 378 -16.11 -8.41 -6.09
N MET A 379 -15.90 -7.20 -6.62
CA MET A 379 -15.18 -7.04 -7.89
C MET A 379 -13.71 -7.47 -7.78
N VAL A 380 -13.07 -7.13 -6.67
CA VAL A 380 -11.66 -7.47 -6.42
C VAL A 380 -11.50 -8.97 -6.20
N ASP A 381 -12.40 -9.58 -5.41
CA ASP A 381 -12.49 -11.03 -5.20
C ASP A 381 -12.55 -11.82 -6.52
N ARG A 382 -13.39 -11.36 -7.46
CA ARG A 382 -13.51 -11.97 -8.79
C ARG A 382 -12.29 -11.72 -9.67
N ALA A 383 -11.69 -10.54 -9.61
CA ALA A 383 -10.49 -10.21 -10.38
C ALA A 383 -9.29 -11.07 -9.92
N GLN A 384 -9.06 -11.16 -8.60
CA GLN A 384 -8.03 -12.03 -8.01
C GLN A 384 -8.25 -13.51 -8.36
N SER A 385 -9.49 -14.00 -8.18
CA SER A 385 -9.88 -15.36 -8.53
C SER A 385 -9.49 -15.72 -9.97
N SER A 386 -9.50 -14.76 -10.91
CA SER A 386 -9.16 -15.02 -12.31
C SER A 386 -7.73 -15.55 -12.53
N TYR A 387 -6.82 -15.34 -11.58
CA TYR A 387 -5.42 -15.79 -11.63
C TYR A 387 -5.21 -17.16 -10.99
N TYR A 388 -6.13 -17.65 -10.16
CA TYR A 388 -5.93 -18.89 -9.39
C TYR A 388 -5.67 -20.11 -10.25
N ARG A 389 -6.27 -20.17 -11.45
CA ARG A 389 -6.04 -21.33 -12.34
C ARG A 389 -4.56 -21.42 -12.74
N SER A 390 -3.96 -20.32 -13.20
CA SER A 390 -2.57 -20.35 -13.67
C SER A 390 -1.60 -20.60 -12.52
N LEU A 391 -1.88 -20.03 -11.35
CA LEU A 391 -1.11 -20.27 -10.12
C LEU A 391 -1.16 -21.74 -9.70
N LEU A 392 -2.35 -22.34 -9.61
CA LEU A 392 -2.51 -23.75 -9.25
C LEU A 392 -1.86 -24.69 -10.28
N GLU A 393 -1.98 -24.39 -11.58
CA GLU A 393 -1.30 -25.13 -12.65
C GLU A 393 0.23 -24.95 -12.63
N ALA A 394 0.75 -23.86 -12.07
CA ALA A 394 2.18 -23.63 -11.88
C ALA A 394 2.74 -24.34 -10.64
N GLY A 395 1.89 -24.84 -9.74
CA GLY A 395 2.27 -25.52 -8.50
C GLY A 395 2.17 -24.64 -7.24
N VAL A 396 1.57 -23.44 -7.34
CA VAL A 396 1.32 -22.59 -6.17
C VAL A 396 0.21 -23.19 -5.32
N ARG A 397 0.46 -23.32 -4.00
CA ARG A 397 -0.51 -23.77 -3.01
C ARG A 397 -1.32 -22.57 -2.52
N ILE A 398 -2.64 -22.58 -2.72
CA ILE A 398 -3.50 -21.47 -2.33
C ILE A 398 -4.26 -21.84 -1.05
N PHE A 399 -4.07 -21.03 0.00
CA PHE A 399 -4.73 -21.19 1.29
C PHE A 399 -5.81 -20.12 1.47
N LEU A 400 -7.02 -20.59 1.79
CA LEU A 400 -8.20 -19.76 1.98
C LEU A 400 -8.47 -19.56 3.47
N TYR A 401 -8.22 -18.35 3.96
CA TYR A 401 -8.51 -17.93 5.32
C TYR A 401 -10.02 -17.87 5.56
N PRO A 402 -10.54 -18.41 6.67
CA PRO A 402 -11.96 -18.72 6.82
C PRO A 402 -12.84 -17.46 6.85
N LYS A 403 -13.91 -17.48 6.04
CA LYS A 403 -14.99 -16.48 6.15
C LYS A 403 -15.70 -16.61 7.51
N PRO A 404 -16.29 -15.54 8.07
CA PRO A 404 -16.54 -14.22 7.47
C PRO A 404 -15.37 -13.24 7.56
N ALA A 405 -14.27 -13.65 8.22
CA ALA A 405 -13.10 -12.81 8.45
C ALA A 405 -12.39 -12.43 7.14
N VAL A 406 -11.72 -11.28 7.16
CA VAL A 406 -10.96 -10.75 6.04
C VAL A 406 -9.49 -10.71 6.45
N LEU A 407 -8.68 -11.59 5.86
CA LEU A 407 -7.23 -11.54 5.99
C LEU A 407 -6.73 -10.32 5.21
N HIS A 408 -6.21 -9.33 5.93
CA HIS A 408 -5.82 -8.02 5.41
C HIS A 408 -4.35 -7.68 5.68
N THR A 409 -3.59 -8.59 6.30
CA THR A 409 -2.12 -8.57 6.30
C THR A 409 -1.54 -8.49 4.89
N LYS A 410 -0.49 -7.68 4.71
CA LYS A 410 0.33 -7.68 3.48
C LYS A 410 1.76 -7.97 3.86
N CYS A 411 2.19 -9.20 3.63
CA CYS A 411 3.56 -9.61 3.84
C CYS A 411 3.95 -10.74 2.90
N PHE A 412 5.24 -10.97 2.77
CA PHE A 412 5.75 -12.22 2.22
C PHE A 412 7.09 -12.58 2.85
N ILE A 413 7.39 -13.88 2.87
CA ILE A 413 8.61 -14.47 3.42
C ILE A 413 9.33 -15.19 2.27
N VAL A 414 10.66 -15.05 2.23
CA VAL A 414 11.55 -15.74 1.28
C VAL A 414 12.55 -16.56 2.07
N ASP A 415 12.53 -17.87 1.84
CA ASP A 415 13.45 -18.87 2.40
C ASP A 415 13.60 -18.82 3.93
N ASP A 416 12.59 -18.32 4.64
CA ASP A 416 12.59 -18.08 6.09
C ASP A 416 13.76 -17.20 6.60
N ILE A 417 14.41 -16.46 5.69
CA ILE A 417 15.56 -15.58 5.97
C ILE A 417 15.20 -14.10 5.76
N TYR A 418 14.31 -13.83 4.81
CA TYR A 418 13.90 -12.48 4.46
C TYR A 418 12.39 -12.34 4.58
N ALA A 419 11.95 -11.18 5.04
CA ALA A 419 10.54 -10.84 5.04
C ALA A 419 10.31 -9.43 4.50
N VAL A 420 9.14 -9.23 3.91
CA VAL A 420 8.61 -7.91 3.62
C VAL A 420 7.24 -7.80 4.25
N MET A 421 6.96 -6.68 4.93
CA MET A 421 5.63 -6.38 5.46
C MET A 421 5.27 -4.90 5.31
N GLY A 422 3.99 -4.56 5.32
CA GLY A 422 3.55 -3.16 5.36
C GLY A 422 2.14 -2.95 4.82
N SER A 423 1.96 -1.86 4.08
CA SER A 423 0.64 -1.46 3.59
C SER A 423 0.34 -1.89 2.15
N SER A 424 1.37 -2.17 1.35
CA SER A 424 1.24 -2.45 -0.08
C SER A 424 0.55 -3.79 -0.34
N ASN A 425 -0.61 -3.78 -0.98
CA ASN A 425 -1.14 -5.02 -1.56
C ASN A 425 -0.28 -5.45 -2.76
N MET A 426 -0.46 -6.69 -3.18
CA MET A 426 0.14 -7.23 -4.41
C MET A 426 -0.81 -7.03 -5.60
N ASP A 427 -1.18 -5.76 -5.83
CA ASP A 427 -2.07 -5.35 -6.92
C ASP A 427 -1.55 -4.16 -7.73
N MET A 428 -2.06 -4.01 -8.95
CA MET A 428 -1.66 -2.96 -9.88
C MET A 428 -1.81 -1.53 -9.29
N ARG A 429 -2.79 -1.32 -8.41
CA ARG A 429 -3.03 -0.01 -7.78
C ARG A 429 -1.95 0.32 -6.76
N SER A 430 -1.57 -0.65 -5.95
CA SER A 430 -0.54 -0.50 -4.91
C SER A 430 0.84 -0.29 -5.52
N PHE A 431 1.08 -0.85 -6.73
CA PHE A 431 2.33 -0.64 -7.46
C PHE A 431 2.39 0.65 -8.29
N GLY A 432 1.24 1.20 -8.69
CA GLY A 432 1.18 2.30 -9.66
C GLY A 432 0.54 3.61 -9.19
N LEU A 433 -0.37 3.55 -8.21
CA LEU A 433 -1.24 4.68 -7.85
C LEU A 433 -1.23 5.03 -6.36
N ASN A 434 -1.25 4.04 -5.46
CA ASN A 434 -1.40 4.31 -4.04
C ASN A 434 -0.05 4.71 -3.41
N TYR A 435 -0.10 5.62 -2.45
CA TYR A 435 1.05 5.78 -1.55
C TYR A 435 1.07 4.59 -0.61
N GLU A 436 2.15 3.82 -0.63
CA GLU A 436 2.35 2.67 0.25
C GLU A 436 3.66 2.83 1.03
N ILE A 437 3.80 2.05 2.09
CA ILE A 437 5.01 1.91 2.89
C ILE A 437 5.22 0.43 3.18
N SER A 438 6.39 -0.10 2.84
CA SER A 438 6.77 -1.49 3.10
C SER A 438 8.14 -1.53 3.76
N LEU A 439 8.39 -2.55 4.57
CA LEU A 439 9.64 -2.79 5.28
C LEU A 439 10.20 -4.11 4.77
N LEU A 440 11.38 -4.07 4.14
CA LEU A 440 12.20 -5.24 3.85
C LEU A 440 13.09 -5.50 5.06
N THR A 441 13.11 -6.72 5.58
CA THR A 441 13.87 -7.07 6.78
C THR A 441 14.58 -8.41 6.64
N THR A 442 15.74 -8.53 7.29
CA THR A 442 16.51 -9.76 7.47
C THR A 442 17.38 -9.68 8.72
N GLY A 443 17.80 -10.84 9.23
CA GLY A 443 18.40 -10.92 10.55
C GLY A 443 17.42 -10.48 11.65
N GLY A 444 17.90 -10.49 12.89
CA GLY A 444 17.07 -10.26 14.08
C GLY A 444 15.93 -11.27 14.23
N ASP A 445 14.94 -10.90 15.03
CA ASP A 445 13.78 -11.69 15.41
C ASP A 445 12.53 -11.44 14.55
N LEU A 446 12.43 -10.26 13.92
CA LEU A 446 11.24 -9.85 13.16
C LEU A 446 10.84 -10.84 12.04
N VAL A 447 11.80 -11.48 11.37
CA VAL A 447 11.49 -12.51 10.35
C VAL A 447 10.79 -13.70 11.00
N GLY A 448 11.26 -14.13 12.17
CA GLY A 448 10.66 -15.20 12.97
C GLY A 448 9.23 -14.85 13.42
N ASP A 449 9.02 -13.65 13.94
CA ASP A 449 7.69 -13.17 14.34
C ASP A 449 6.70 -13.20 13.16
N ILE A 450 7.14 -12.80 11.96
CA ILE A 450 6.28 -12.85 10.76
C ILE A 450 6.03 -14.30 10.31
N ILE A 451 7.00 -15.20 10.45
CA ILE A 451 6.82 -16.63 10.20
C ILE A 451 5.74 -17.20 11.12
N GLU A 452 5.77 -16.88 12.41
CA GLU A 452 4.76 -17.33 13.38
C GLU A 452 3.36 -16.84 13.00
N VAL A 453 3.22 -15.58 12.61
CA VAL A 453 1.95 -15.03 12.10
C VAL A 453 1.44 -15.81 10.88
N VAL A 454 2.32 -16.15 9.95
CA VAL A 454 1.93 -16.92 8.75
C VAL A 454 1.58 -18.36 9.10
N ALA A 455 2.25 -18.97 10.07
CA ALA A 455 1.92 -20.30 10.57
C ALA A 455 0.51 -20.34 11.19
N ASP A 456 0.13 -19.32 11.98
CA ASP A 456 -1.23 -19.18 12.51
C ASP A 456 -2.27 -19.09 11.39
N TYR A 457 -1.97 -18.34 10.33
CA TYR A 457 -2.87 -18.26 9.16
C TYR A 457 -2.98 -19.59 8.43
N GLN A 458 -1.89 -20.35 8.34
CA GLN A 458 -1.90 -21.68 7.74
C GLN A 458 -2.77 -22.66 8.52
N ASP A 459 -2.64 -22.69 9.85
CA ASP A 459 -3.41 -23.58 10.72
C ASP A 459 -4.93 -23.31 10.64
N LEU A 460 -5.31 -22.06 10.42
CA LEU A 460 -6.72 -21.65 10.28
C LEU A 460 -7.26 -21.83 8.86
N SER A 461 -6.39 -21.89 7.86
CA SER A 461 -6.79 -21.88 6.45
C SER A 461 -7.02 -23.28 5.89
N ARG A 462 -7.86 -23.36 4.85
CA ARG A 462 -7.99 -24.58 4.03
C ARG A 462 -7.26 -24.41 2.70
N GLU A 463 -6.64 -25.47 2.22
CA GLU A 463 -6.03 -25.47 0.89
C GLU A 463 -7.11 -25.59 -0.22
N LEU A 464 -6.98 -24.77 -1.26
CA LEU A 464 -7.80 -24.80 -2.47
C LEU A 464 -7.10 -25.65 -3.53
N THR A 465 -7.72 -26.76 -3.95
CA THR A 465 -7.15 -27.63 -4.97
C THR A 465 -7.55 -27.20 -6.39
N LEU A 466 -6.72 -27.56 -7.38
CA LEU A 466 -7.08 -27.39 -8.79
C LEU A 466 -8.38 -28.12 -9.15
N GLU A 467 -8.59 -29.31 -8.60
CA GLU A 467 -9.81 -30.10 -8.83
C GLU A 467 -11.07 -29.40 -8.29
N GLU A 468 -11.01 -28.83 -7.08
CA GLU A 468 -12.08 -27.99 -6.54
C GLU A 468 -12.31 -26.78 -7.45
N TRP A 469 -11.22 -26.13 -7.86
CA TRP A 469 -11.26 -24.92 -8.65
C TRP A 469 -11.96 -25.14 -10.00
N GLU A 470 -11.69 -26.25 -10.69
CA GLU A 470 -12.25 -26.55 -12.01
C GLU A 470 -13.77 -26.84 -11.99
N LYS A 471 -14.33 -27.26 -10.84
CA LYS A 471 -15.77 -27.54 -10.70
C LYS A 471 -16.66 -26.28 -10.68
N ARG A 472 -16.07 -25.08 -10.71
CA ARG A 472 -16.83 -23.83 -10.57
C ARG A 472 -17.77 -23.54 -11.76
N PRO A 473 -18.99 -23.00 -11.51
CA PRO A 473 -19.97 -22.72 -12.55
C PRO A 473 -19.46 -21.78 -13.65
N TRP A 474 -19.93 -21.97 -14.89
CA TRP A 474 -19.53 -21.12 -16.03
C TRP A 474 -19.83 -19.62 -15.80
N ARG A 475 -20.91 -19.30 -15.09
CA ARG A 475 -21.28 -17.91 -14.74
C ARG A 475 -20.21 -17.24 -13.87
N ARG A 476 -19.65 -18.01 -12.92
CA ARG A 476 -18.56 -17.55 -12.06
C ARG A 476 -17.29 -17.32 -12.89
N ARG A 477 -16.93 -18.26 -13.79
CA ARG A 477 -15.80 -18.11 -14.72
C ARG A 477 -15.91 -16.87 -15.60
N TYR A 478 -17.09 -16.64 -16.18
CA TYR A 478 -17.35 -15.46 -16.99
C TYR A 478 -17.18 -14.15 -16.19
N MET A 479 -17.73 -14.11 -14.97
CA MET A 479 -17.58 -12.95 -14.09
C MET A 479 -16.12 -12.68 -13.72
N GLU A 480 -15.34 -13.73 -13.40
CA GLU A 480 -13.91 -13.62 -13.12
C GLU A 480 -13.16 -13.01 -14.31
N SER A 481 -13.41 -13.49 -15.53
CA SER A 481 -12.80 -12.93 -16.75
C SER A 481 -13.18 -11.47 -17.00
N VAL A 482 -14.44 -11.09 -16.78
CA VAL A 482 -14.89 -9.70 -16.92
C VAL A 482 -14.24 -8.82 -15.87
N MET A 483 -14.20 -9.26 -14.61
CA MET A 483 -13.63 -8.48 -13.51
C MET A 483 -12.11 -8.33 -13.65
N ARG A 484 -11.41 -9.29 -14.25
CA ARG A 484 -9.99 -9.15 -14.62
C ARG A 484 -9.73 -7.94 -15.53
N LEU A 485 -10.64 -7.61 -16.45
CA LEU A 485 -10.46 -6.44 -17.33
C LEU A 485 -10.48 -5.11 -16.56
N THR A 486 -11.10 -5.09 -15.38
CA THR A 486 -11.17 -3.87 -14.56
C THR A 486 -9.84 -3.49 -13.92
N SER A 487 -8.89 -4.43 -13.79
CA SER A 487 -7.54 -4.12 -13.31
C SER A 487 -6.72 -3.38 -14.38
N ALA A 488 -6.98 -3.63 -15.66
CA ALA A 488 -6.30 -2.92 -16.75
C ALA A 488 -6.66 -1.43 -16.83
N LEU A 489 -7.81 -1.02 -16.28
CA LEU A 489 -8.23 0.39 -16.22
C LEU A 489 -7.56 1.17 -15.06
N GLN A 490 -6.79 0.48 -14.22
CA GLN A 490 -6.14 1.04 -13.04
C GLN A 490 -4.74 1.58 -13.35
#